data_AF-G5LNV5-F1
#
_entry.id   AF-G5LNV5-F1
#
_cell.length_a   1.000
_cell.length_b   1.000
_cell.length_c   1.000
_cell.angle_alpha   90.00
_cell.angle_beta   90.00
_cell.angle_gamma   90.00
#
_symmetry.space_group_name_H-M   'P 1'
#
loop_
_entity.id
_entity.type
_entity.pdbx_description
1 polymer ?
#
loop_
_entity_poly.entity_id
_entity_poly.type
_entity_poly.pdbx_seq_one_letter_code
_entity_poly.pdbx_strand_id
1 'polypeptide(L)'
;GMTMMYHAQERIMNIPGSEVTGMRGGIHNSVTRVCPKPTHMIGGYQVLAAYTMIGGYAQLAYGFNYYGTVGSNRDEFIMIRKMKNINWLDDEGRDQVQEAKK
;
A
#
# COMPACT_ATOMS: atom_id res chain seq x y z
N GLY A 1 -3.65 -17.28 9.75
CA GLY A 1 -2.28 -16.97 10.21
C GLY A 1 -1.97 -15.51 9.96
N MET A 2 -0.85 -14.99 10.46
CA MET A 2 -0.37 -13.62 10.25
C MET A 2 1.04 -13.66 9.65
N THR A 3 1.35 -12.71 8.78
CA THR A 3 2.71 -12.47 8.28
C THR A 3 3.12 -11.04 8.62
N MET A 4 4.43 -10.80 8.73
CA MET A 4 4.98 -9.48 9.03
C MET A 4 6.09 -9.16 8.04
N MET A 5 5.91 -8.06 7.30
CA MET A 5 6.97 -7.37 6.58
C MET A 5 7.15 -6.02 7.29
N TYR A 6 8.33 -5.76 7.86
CA TYR A 6 8.57 -4.52 8.60
C TYR A 6 8.36 -3.31 7.70
N HIS A 7 7.96 -2.17 8.25
CA HIS A 7 7.58 -1.04 7.41
C HIS A 7 8.76 -0.51 6.58
N ALA A 8 8.48 -0.20 5.31
CA ALA A 8 9.36 0.53 4.41
C ALA A 8 10.74 -0.09 4.12
N GLN A 9 10.77 -1.35 3.67
CA GLN A 9 11.90 -1.78 2.82
C GLN A 9 11.80 -1.07 1.47
N GLU A 10 12.90 -0.42 1.09
CA GLU A 10 13.00 0.29 -0.18
C GLU A 10 13.06 -0.67 -1.36
N ARG A 11 12.72 -0.16 -2.55
CA ARG A 11 12.66 -0.95 -3.78
C ARG A 11 14.02 -1.16 -4.48
N ILE A 12 15.11 -0.71 -3.87
CA ILE A 12 16.41 -0.56 -4.57
C ILE A 12 17.38 -1.72 -4.33
N MET A 13 17.26 -2.45 -3.22
CA MET A 13 18.26 -3.42 -2.79
C MET A 13 17.70 -4.83 -2.78
N ASN A 14 18.36 -5.73 -3.54
CA ASN A 14 18.11 -7.17 -3.50
C ASN A 14 16.65 -7.58 -3.77
N ILE A 15 16.02 -6.98 -4.80
CA ILE A 15 14.66 -7.30 -5.21
C ILE A 15 14.68 -7.89 -6.64
N PRO A 16 14.35 -9.19 -6.80
CA PRO A 16 14.21 -9.79 -8.12
C PRO A 16 12.92 -9.32 -8.81
N GLY A 17 12.74 -9.72 -10.07
CA GLY A 17 11.50 -9.58 -10.81
C GLY A 17 10.33 -10.35 -10.18
N SER A 18 9.14 -9.80 -10.32
CA SER A 18 7.88 -10.42 -9.90
C SER A 18 7.39 -11.37 -10.98
N GLU A 19 7.14 -12.62 -10.61
CA GLU A 19 6.51 -13.62 -11.48
C GLU A 19 5.05 -13.31 -11.82
N VAL A 20 4.39 -12.44 -11.05
CA VAL A 20 2.97 -12.10 -11.24
C VAL A 20 2.82 -10.95 -12.23
N THR A 21 3.67 -9.92 -12.10
CA THR A 21 3.55 -8.69 -12.89
C THR A 21 4.55 -8.61 -14.04
N GLY A 22 5.58 -9.47 -14.06
CA GLY A 22 6.67 -9.40 -15.04
C GLY A 22 7.60 -8.18 -14.88
N MET A 23 7.36 -7.34 -13.87
CA MET A 23 8.17 -6.15 -13.56
C MET A 23 9.04 -6.40 -12.33
N ARG A 24 10.00 -5.51 -12.04
CA ARG A 24 10.74 -5.48 -10.77
C ARG A 24 9.77 -5.62 -9.58
N GLY A 25 10.11 -6.48 -8.61
CA GLY A 25 9.31 -6.72 -7.42
C GLY A 25 8.82 -5.43 -6.73
N GLY A 26 7.63 -5.52 -6.15
CA GLY A 26 6.99 -4.43 -5.43
C GLY A 26 7.53 -4.24 -4.01
N ILE A 27 6.90 -3.33 -3.28
CA ILE A 27 7.16 -3.06 -1.86
C ILE A 27 5.93 -3.41 -1.01
N HIS A 28 6.03 -3.30 0.31
CA HIS A 28 4.92 -3.57 1.23
C HIS A 28 3.64 -2.77 0.89
N ASN A 29 3.74 -1.55 0.36
CA ASN A 29 2.58 -0.76 -0.08
C ASN A 29 2.08 -1.10 -1.50
N SER A 30 2.72 -2.02 -2.23
CA SER A 30 2.22 -2.51 -3.52
C SER A 30 1.02 -3.44 -3.36
N VAL A 31 0.76 -3.93 -2.14
CA VAL A 31 -0.37 -4.82 -1.82
C VAL A 31 -1.45 -4.14 -0.98
N THR A 32 -1.32 -2.84 -0.71
CA THR A 32 -2.30 -2.07 0.07
C THR A 32 -3.11 -1.14 -0.83
N ARG A 33 -4.29 -0.72 -0.36
CA ARG A 33 -5.14 0.26 -1.05
C ARG A 33 -5.74 1.21 -0.05
N VAL A 34 -5.87 2.50 -0.43
CA VAL A 34 -6.56 3.49 0.39
C VAL A 34 -8.05 3.18 0.45
N CYS A 35 -8.55 2.94 1.67
CA CYS A 35 -9.95 2.69 1.99
C CYS A 35 -10.43 3.72 3.02
N PRO A 36 -10.98 4.88 2.60
CA PRO A 36 -11.39 5.92 3.52
C PRO A 36 -12.62 5.52 4.34
N LYS A 37 -12.68 5.94 5.61
CA LYS A 37 -13.83 5.70 6.49
C LYS A 37 -14.72 6.96 6.55
N PRO A 38 -16.03 6.86 6.25
CA PRO A 38 -16.94 8.02 6.25
C PRO A 38 -16.99 8.80 7.57
N THR A 39 -16.78 8.12 8.70
CA THR A 39 -16.71 8.76 10.03
C THR A 39 -15.54 9.73 10.18
N HIS A 40 -14.53 9.67 9.31
CA HIS A 40 -13.40 10.62 9.29
C HIS A 40 -13.62 11.77 8.29
N MET A 41 -14.82 11.89 7.71
CA MET A 41 -15.21 12.95 6.78
C MET A 41 -16.28 13.90 7.36
N ILE A 42 -16.70 13.70 8.62
CA ILE A 42 -17.82 14.43 9.24
C ILE A 42 -17.63 15.95 9.21
N GLY A 43 -16.38 16.42 9.34
CA GLY A 43 -16.00 17.84 9.31
C GLY A 43 -15.85 18.48 7.95
N GLY A 44 -16.03 17.73 6.87
CA GLY A 44 -15.65 18.14 5.52
C GLY A 44 -16.57 17.55 4.46
N TYR A 45 -17.79 18.06 4.39
CA TYR A 45 -18.65 17.91 3.20
C TYR A 45 -19.15 19.29 2.76
N GLN A 46 -18.38 19.96 1.87
CA GLN A 46 -19.00 20.69 0.77
C GLN A 46 -18.00 20.85 -0.38
N VAL A 47 -18.01 19.88 -1.31
CA VAL A 47 -17.48 20.09 -2.67
C VAL A 47 -18.66 20.15 -3.62
N LEU A 48 -19.52 21.16 -3.46
CA LEU A 48 -20.30 21.83 -4.51
C LEU A 48 -21.12 22.98 -3.90
N ALA A 49 -20.48 24.12 -3.66
CA ALA A 49 -21.12 25.45 -3.66
C ALA A 49 -20.03 26.49 -3.42
N ALA A 50 -19.77 27.31 -4.43
CA ALA A 50 -19.00 28.53 -4.27
C ALA A 50 -19.67 29.42 -3.20
N TYR A 51 -18.85 30.13 -2.44
CA TYR A 51 -19.20 31.12 -1.40
C TYR A 51 -19.70 30.59 -0.05
N THR A 52 -18.85 30.82 0.97
CA THR A 52 -19.14 30.81 2.42
C THR A 52 -19.06 29.44 3.11
N MET A 53 -17.89 29.16 3.68
CA MET A 53 -17.59 27.99 4.51
C MET A 53 -18.03 28.24 5.96
N ILE A 54 -19.24 27.82 6.35
CA ILE A 54 -19.65 27.72 7.76
C ILE A 54 -20.35 26.37 7.93
N GLY A 55 -19.65 25.41 8.53
CA GLY A 55 -20.23 24.09 8.82
C GLY A 55 -19.19 23.08 9.25
N GLY A 56 -18.77 23.13 10.51
CA GLY A 56 -17.99 22.09 11.18
C GLY A 56 -18.73 21.62 12.43
N TYR A 57 -18.74 20.31 12.71
CA TYR A 57 -19.38 19.77 13.90
C TYR A 57 -18.45 19.92 15.12
N ALA A 58 -18.29 21.16 15.59
CA ALA A 58 -17.43 21.54 16.73
C ALA A 58 -16.03 20.90 16.66
N GLN A 59 -15.71 19.95 17.54
CA GLN A 59 -14.42 19.25 17.58
C GLN A 59 -14.11 18.42 16.32
N LEU A 60 -15.11 18.11 15.51
CA LEU A 60 -14.96 17.36 14.26
C LEU A 60 -14.81 18.29 13.06
N ALA A 61 -14.37 19.53 13.22
CA ALA A 61 -14.11 20.43 12.08
C ALA A 61 -12.77 20.09 11.39
N TYR A 62 -12.72 20.29 10.07
CA TYR A 62 -11.48 20.15 9.32
C TYR A 62 -10.44 21.18 9.77
N GLY A 63 -9.20 20.74 9.93
CA GLY A 63 -8.01 21.57 10.11
C GLY A 63 -6.80 20.84 9.54
N PHE A 64 -5.80 21.58 9.06
CA PHE A 64 -4.62 20.97 8.44
C PHE A 64 -3.93 20.01 9.42
N ASN A 65 -3.85 18.72 9.04
CA ASN A 65 -3.38 17.60 9.87
C ASN A 65 -4.14 17.38 11.20
N TYR A 66 -5.28 18.05 11.42
CA TYR A 66 -6.09 17.92 12.63
C TYR A 66 -7.23 16.90 12.47
N TYR A 67 -7.93 16.91 11.33
CA TYR A 67 -9.07 16.04 11.08
C TYR A 67 -9.17 15.65 9.61
N GLY A 68 -9.41 14.36 9.32
CA GLY A 68 -9.53 13.85 7.96
C GLY A 68 -9.38 12.34 7.87
N THR A 69 -9.55 11.80 6.66
CA THR A 69 -9.39 10.37 6.37
C THR A 69 -7.98 9.87 6.68
N VAL A 70 -7.87 8.61 7.12
CA VAL A 70 -6.59 7.97 7.48
C VAL A 70 -6.22 6.88 6.49
N GLY A 71 -4.92 6.66 6.29
CA GLY A 71 -4.39 5.56 5.47
C GLY A 71 -4.22 4.26 6.27
N SER A 72 -5.30 3.69 6.79
CA SER A 72 -5.27 2.39 7.51
C SER A 72 -4.83 1.26 6.57
N ASN A 73 -3.96 0.37 7.05
CA ASN A 73 -3.31 -0.67 6.23
C ASN A 73 -2.93 -1.96 7.02
N ARG A 74 -3.73 -2.33 8.04
CA ARG A 74 -3.49 -3.54 8.86
C ARG A 74 -4.56 -4.61 8.69
N ASP A 75 -5.61 -4.31 7.95
CA ASP A 75 -6.73 -5.21 7.69
C ASP A 75 -6.53 -6.02 6.38
N GLU A 76 -5.44 -5.74 5.65
CA GLU A 76 -5.12 -6.37 4.37
C GLU A 76 -4.82 -7.86 4.51
N PHE A 77 -5.38 -8.62 3.56
CA PHE A 77 -5.07 -10.02 3.36
C PHE A 77 -4.31 -10.20 2.06
N ILE A 78 -3.27 -11.03 2.10
CA ILE A 78 -2.42 -11.33 0.95
C ILE A 78 -2.25 -12.83 0.79
N MET A 79 -2.03 -13.26 -0.45
CA MET A 79 -1.61 -14.63 -0.75
C MET A 79 -0.09 -14.72 -0.71
N ILE A 80 0.43 -15.68 0.05
CA ILE A 80 1.86 -15.96 0.15
C ILE A 80 2.15 -17.26 -0.60
N ARG A 81 3.14 -17.21 -1.50
CA ARG A 81 3.61 -18.40 -2.23
C ARG A 81 5.13 -18.38 -2.33
N LYS A 82 5.74 -19.57 -2.44
CA LYS A 82 7.15 -19.70 -2.82
C LYS A 82 7.31 -19.30 -4.30
N MET A 83 8.34 -18.52 -4.62
CA MET A 83 8.71 -18.22 -6.01
C MET A 83 9.35 -19.46 -6.67
N LYS A 84 9.14 -19.64 -7.97
CA LYS A 84 9.79 -20.70 -8.76
C LYS A 84 11.01 -20.15 -9.50
N ASN A 85 10.85 -19.05 -10.23
CA ASN A 85 11.89 -18.43 -11.03
C ASN A 85 12.33 -17.11 -10.37
N ILE A 86 13.64 -16.95 -10.19
CA ILE A 86 14.29 -15.72 -9.74
C ILE A 86 14.94 -15.09 -10.98
N ASN A 87 14.21 -14.20 -11.64
CA ASN A 87 14.75 -13.41 -12.77
C ASN A 87 15.11 -12.01 -12.27
N TRP A 88 16.34 -11.56 -12.50
CA TRP A 88 16.83 -10.27 -12.03
C TRP A 88 16.52 -9.09 -12.97
N LEU A 89 16.06 -9.34 -14.19
CA LEU A 89 15.69 -8.33 -15.18
C LEU A 89 16.80 -7.28 -15.40
N ASP A 90 18.05 -7.72 -15.37
CA ASP A 90 19.27 -6.91 -15.52
C ASP A 90 20.17 -7.40 -16.67
N ASP A 91 19.72 -8.40 -17.43
CA ASP A 91 20.45 -9.02 -18.55
C ASP A 91 21.84 -9.58 -18.19
N GLU A 92 22.13 -9.79 -16.90
CA GLU A 92 23.44 -10.27 -16.44
C GLU A 92 23.59 -11.80 -16.53
N GLY A 93 22.54 -12.52 -16.93
CA GLY A 93 22.55 -13.97 -17.08
C GLY A 93 22.69 -14.75 -15.75
N ARG A 94 22.48 -14.07 -14.61
CA ARG A 94 22.57 -14.65 -13.26
C ARG A 94 21.20 -15.02 -12.70
N ASP A 95 20.27 -15.49 -13.54
CA ASP A 95 18.94 -15.91 -13.11
C ASP A 95 18.98 -17.30 -12.44
N GLN A 96 18.08 -17.56 -11.50
CA GLN A 96 18.00 -18.83 -10.78
C GLN A 96 16.60 -19.46 -10.80
N VAL A 97 16.54 -20.78 -10.58
CA VAL A 97 15.28 -21.52 -10.37
C VAL A 97 15.32 -22.15 -8.97
N GLN A 98 14.30 -21.88 -8.16
CA GLN A 98 14.12 -22.49 -6.85
C GLN A 98 13.38 -23.82 -6.98
N GLU A 99 14.11 -24.92 -6.89
CA GLU A 99 13.52 -26.25 -6.86
C GLU A 99 12.73 -26.52 -5.57
N ALA A 100 11.75 -27.40 -5.67
CA ALA A 100 11.06 -27.93 -4.49
C ALA A 100 12.05 -28.83 -3.74
N LYS A 101 12.38 -28.47 -2.49
CA LYS A 101 13.13 -29.37 -1.62
C LYS A 101 12.14 -30.46 -1.16
N LYS A 102 12.42 -31.71 -1.52
CA LYS A 102 11.69 -32.89 -1.04
C LYS A 102 11.82 -33.02 0.48
#